data_AF-A0AA39K156-F1
#
_entry.id   AF-A0AA39K156-F1
#
_cell.length_a   1.000
_cell.length_b   1.000
_cell.length_c   1.000
_cell.angle_alpha   90.00
_cell.angle_beta   90.00
_cell.angle_gamma   90.00
#
_symmetry.space_group_name_H-M   'P 1'
#
loop_
_entity.id
_entity.type
_entity.pdbx_description
1 polymer ?
#
loop_
_entity_poly.entity_id
_entity_poly.type
_entity_poly.pdbx_seq_one_letter_code
_entity_poly.pdbx_strand_id
1 'polypeptide(L)'
;MFWEGGHHMTYTAHMGKRQQVLFIRVQWSILKHAGCGLAFPSAMRSEVSTMRFLKAKTKIPVPEILFHDLDADGKVGSEWMIMEYVDGENLSTIWRSLDVKQREQVCLAMADVWVQIISITFDSIGSIYERDGGEFVIGPMTRLASNRSTSIASPRLEKCGPFSNVKGWLLATARRELDYVEAPEDTDTSSRRQHFIDGVVSKIQHFSFPCPDLPFVLEHIDFAPRNILVSRTDPTKIVAVIDWEGSRSVPMWAANPNFTFPPESVTEEERKRLLTLLTNRVISQVPEWERAIGQELQPLRILHDRATYSKVDPSVLPAAPYLAMSASY
;
A
#
# COMPACT_ATOMS: atom_id res chain seq x y z
N MET A 1 -23.67 12.38 -6.22
CA MET A 1 -22.52 13.25 -5.91
C MET A 1 -21.27 12.58 -6.45
N PHE A 2 -20.29 13.33 -6.95
CA PHE A 2 -19.01 12.76 -7.41
C PHE A 2 -17.85 13.43 -6.67
N TRP A 3 -16.76 12.68 -6.48
CA TRP A 3 -15.52 13.15 -5.87
C TRP A 3 -14.33 12.73 -6.74
N GLU A 4 -13.37 13.62 -6.84
CA GLU A 4 -12.18 13.47 -7.67
C GLU A 4 -11.00 13.07 -6.78
N GLY A 5 -10.44 11.89 -7.02
CA GLY A 5 -9.18 11.43 -6.43
C GLY A 5 -8.01 11.57 -7.41
N GLY A 6 -6.77 11.38 -6.94
CA GLY A 6 -5.58 11.51 -7.81
C GLY A 6 -5.53 10.54 -9.00
N HIS A 7 -6.17 9.37 -8.88
CA HIS A 7 -6.14 8.30 -9.87
C HIS A 7 -7.52 7.73 -10.24
N HIS A 8 -8.59 8.25 -9.61
CA HIS A 8 -9.94 7.71 -9.74
C HIS A 8 -11.00 8.81 -9.69
N MET A 9 -12.08 8.61 -10.45
CA MET A 9 -13.35 9.29 -10.23
C MET A 9 -14.26 8.40 -9.39
N THR A 10 -14.87 8.97 -8.37
CA THR A 10 -15.80 8.25 -7.49
C THR A 10 -17.18 8.86 -7.55
N TYR A 11 -18.21 8.02 -7.51
CA TYR A 11 -19.60 8.43 -7.59
C TYR A 11 -20.42 7.71 -6.52
N THR A 12 -21.34 8.44 -5.90
CA THR A 12 -22.40 7.86 -5.07
C THR A 12 -23.69 7.82 -5.88
N ALA A 13 -24.20 6.61 -6.14
CA ALA A 13 -25.41 6.37 -6.90
C ALA A 13 -26.55 5.90 -5.97
N HIS A 14 -27.73 6.52 -6.10
CA HIS A 14 -28.91 6.19 -5.32
C HIS A 14 -29.89 5.38 -6.18
N MET A 15 -30.09 4.11 -5.86
CA MET A 15 -30.98 3.22 -6.60
C MET A 15 -32.41 3.34 -6.04
N GLY A 16 -33.20 4.24 -6.64
CA GLY A 16 -34.51 4.69 -6.11
C GLY A 16 -35.53 3.59 -5.80
N LYS A 17 -35.49 2.43 -6.45
CA LYS A 17 -36.41 1.32 -6.17
C LYS A 17 -36.05 0.46 -4.96
N ARG A 18 -34.80 0.53 -4.47
CA ARG A 18 -34.30 -0.34 -3.38
C ARG A 18 -33.78 0.45 -2.17
N GLN A 19 -33.84 1.79 -2.21
CA GLN A 19 -33.15 2.67 -1.25
C GLN A 19 -31.68 2.27 -1.02
N GLN A 20 -31.05 1.63 -2.02
CA GLN A 20 -29.68 1.17 -1.93
C GLN A 20 -28.76 2.27 -2.44
N VAL A 21 -27.72 2.57 -1.66
CA VAL A 21 -26.65 3.47 -2.06
C VAL A 21 -25.48 2.61 -2.54
N LEU A 22 -24.96 2.92 -3.73
CA LEU A 22 -23.82 2.25 -4.34
C LEU A 22 -22.67 3.22 -4.46
N PHE A 23 -21.46 2.73 -4.26
CA PHE A 23 -20.24 3.47 -4.52
C PHE A 23 -19.60 2.96 -5.81
N ILE A 24 -19.40 3.85 -6.77
CA ILE A 24 -18.84 3.53 -8.08
C ILE A 24 -17.46 4.19 -8.14
N ARG A 25 -16.45 3.41 -8.52
CA ARG A 25 -15.11 3.93 -8.77
C ARG A 25 -14.71 3.61 -10.21
N VAL A 26 -14.37 4.64 -10.95
CA VAL A 26 -13.84 4.55 -12.32
C VAL A 26 -12.38 4.97 -12.29
N GLN A 27 -11.51 4.17 -12.89
CA GLN A 27 -10.12 4.55 -13.02
C GLN A 27 -10.00 5.75 -13.95
N TRP A 28 -9.44 6.84 -13.43
CA TRP A 28 -9.40 8.09 -14.16
C TRP A 28 -8.27 8.97 -13.64
N SER A 29 -7.27 9.21 -14.47
CA SER A 29 -6.28 10.21 -14.17
C SER A 29 -6.73 11.57 -14.69
N ILE A 30 -6.86 12.52 -13.77
CA ILE A 30 -7.17 13.93 -14.04
C ILE A 30 -6.07 14.57 -14.92
N LEU A 31 -4.86 14.00 -14.89
CA LEU A 31 -3.69 14.49 -15.60
C LEU A 31 -3.49 13.86 -16.99
N LYS A 32 -4.50 13.18 -17.56
CA LYS A 32 -4.46 12.60 -18.93
C LYS A 32 -3.96 13.61 -19.99
N HIS A 33 -4.31 14.88 -19.85
CA HIS A 33 -3.89 15.94 -20.78
C HIS A 33 -2.38 16.30 -20.72
N ALA A 34 -1.68 15.89 -19.66
CA ALA A 34 -0.25 16.12 -19.47
C ALA A 34 0.62 14.87 -19.71
N GLY A 35 0.04 13.79 -20.27
CA GLY A 35 0.73 12.49 -20.43
C GLY A 35 0.79 11.66 -19.14
N CYS A 36 0.24 12.14 -18.02
CA CYS A 36 0.13 11.36 -16.79
C CYS A 36 -1.10 10.43 -16.86
N GLY A 37 -1.14 9.40 -16.00
CA GLY A 37 -2.30 8.53 -15.86
C GLY A 37 -2.20 7.16 -16.49
N LEU A 38 -0.99 6.75 -16.89
CA LEU A 38 -0.72 5.36 -17.21
C LEU A 38 -0.99 4.51 -15.96
N ALA A 39 -1.94 3.60 -16.10
CA ALA A 39 -2.25 2.61 -15.09
C ALA A 39 -1.50 1.30 -15.38
N PHE A 40 -1.25 0.54 -14.32
CA PHE A 40 -0.77 -0.82 -14.47
C PHE A 40 -1.94 -1.69 -14.98
N PRO A 41 -1.80 -2.45 -16.09
CA PRO A 41 -2.92 -3.14 -16.78
C PRO A 41 -3.74 -4.14 -15.94
N SER A 42 -3.34 -4.41 -14.71
CA SER A 42 -4.01 -5.35 -13.81
C SER A 42 -4.19 -4.78 -12.40
N ALA A 43 -4.00 -3.47 -12.21
CA ALA A 43 -4.13 -2.80 -10.91
C ALA A 43 -5.52 -3.00 -10.30
N MET A 44 -6.59 -2.68 -11.04
CA MET A 44 -7.96 -2.84 -10.51
C MET A 44 -8.30 -4.30 -10.27
N ARG A 45 -7.89 -5.20 -11.17
CA ARG A 45 -8.11 -6.64 -11.01
C ARG A 45 -7.44 -7.16 -9.72
N SER A 46 -6.21 -6.75 -9.45
CA SER A 46 -5.48 -7.10 -8.24
C SER A 46 -6.15 -6.55 -6.98
N GLU A 47 -6.66 -5.32 -7.03
CA GLU A 47 -7.35 -4.71 -5.90
C GLU A 47 -8.66 -5.43 -5.59
N VAL A 48 -9.49 -5.69 -6.61
CA VAL A 48 -10.72 -6.48 -6.47
C VAL A 48 -10.42 -7.86 -5.88
N SER A 49 -9.38 -8.52 -6.38
CA SER A 49 -8.93 -9.83 -5.87
C SER A 49 -8.51 -9.75 -4.41
N THR A 50 -7.79 -8.68 -4.03
CA THR A 50 -7.36 -8.46 -2.64
C THR A 50 -8.55 -8.25 -1.70
N MET A 51 -9.50 -7.39 -2.09
CA MET A 51 -10.69 -7.13 -1.26
C MET A 51 -11.54 -8.40 -1.08
N ARG A 52 -11.72 -9.20 -2.13
CA ARG A 52 -12.38 -10.51 -2.04
C ARG A 52 -11.62 -11.49 -1.16
N PHE A 53 -10.30 -11.57 -1.31
CA PHE A 53 -9.45 -12.41 -0.48
C PHE A 53 -9.59 -12.04 1.01
N LEU A 54 -9.51 -10.75 1.34
CA LEU A 54 -9.64 -10.24 2.70
C LEU A 54 -11.01 -10.57 3.31
N LYS A 55 -12.09 -10.35 2.55
CA LYS A 55 -13.45 -10.68 2.96
C LYS A 55 -13.61 -12.18 3.23
N ALA A 56 -12.94 -13.03 2.45
CA ALA A 56 -13.01 -14.48 2.58
C ALA A 56 -12.11 -15.06 3.68
N LYS A 57 -10.98 -14.42 3.99
CA LYS A 57 -9.91 -14.98 4.84
C LYS A 57 -9.73 -14.27 6.17
N THR A 58 -10.31 -13.08 6.37
CA THR A 58 -10.10 -12.26 7.56
C THR A 58 -11.41 -11.70 8.11
N LYS A 59 -11.33 -11.01 9.25
CA LYS A 59 -12.42 -10.20 9.80
C LYS A 59 -12.23 -8.72 9.52
N ILE A 60 -11.26 -8.36 8.68
CA ILE A 60 -11.02 -6.96 8.30
C ILE A 60 -12.26 -6.49 7.54
N PRO A 61 -12.93 -5.41 8.01
CA PRO A 61 -14.08 -4.91 7.31
C PRO A 61 -13.61 -4.24 6.02
N VAL A 62 -13.99 -4.81 4.87
CA VAL A 62 -13.76 -4.22 3.55
C VAL A 62 -15.11 -4.10 2.82
N PRO A 63 -15.33 -3.04 2.03
CA PRO A 63 -16.53 -2.90 1.21
C PRO A 63 -16.75 -4.13 0.30
N GLU A 64 -17.99 -4.59 0.17
CA GLU A 64 -18.29 -5.67 -0.77
C GLU A 64 -18.18 -5.18 -2.23
N ILE A 65 -17.38 -5.88 -3.04
CA ILE A 65 -17.34 -5.64 -4.49
C ILE A 65 -18.53 -6.33 -5.14
N LEU A 66 -19.43 -5.53 -5.72
CA LEU A 66 -20.66 -6.01 -6.36
C LEU A 66 -20.43 -6.32 -7.84
N PHE A 67 -19.77 -5.41 -8.55
CA PHE A 67 -19.46 -5.54 -9.98
C PHE A 67 -18.10 -4.92 -10.27
N HIS A 68 -17.41 -5.41 -11.30
CA HIS A 68 -16.23 -4.77 -11.87
C HIS A 68 -16.13 -5.14 -13.34
N ASP A 69 -15.52 -4.26 -14.13
CA ASP A 69 -15.30 -4.47 -15.54
C ASP A 69 -13.99 -3.77 -15.93
N LEU A 70 -13.26 -4.36 -16.88
CA LEU A 70 -12.06 -3.76 -17.44
C LEU A 70 -12.38 -2.85 -18.63
N ASP A 71 -13.66 -2.61 -18.88
CA ASP A 71 -14.20 -1.74 -19.93
C ASP A 71 -13.73 -2.18 -21.32
N ALA A 72 -13.81 -3.49 -21.60
CA ALA A 72 -13.39 -4.07 -22.88
C ALA A 72 -14.21 -3.52 -24.07
N ASP A 73 -15.42 -3.01 -23.83
CA ASP A 73 -16.26 -2.38 -24.85
C ASP A 73 -16.02 -0.86 -24.99
N GLY A 74 -15.19 -0.27 -24.12
CA GLY A 74 -14.78 1.13 -24.14
C GLY A 74 -15.90 2.14 -23.86
N LYS A 75 -17.04 1.71 -23.31
CA LYS A 75 -18.20 2.60 -23.12
C LYS A 75 -18.08 3.53 -21.94
N VAL A 76 -17.34 3.14 -20.90
CA VAL A 76 -17.13 3.95 -19.68
C VAL A 76 -15.87 4.82 -19.81
N GLY A 77 -14.89 4.36 -20.58
CA GLY A 77 -13.63 5.05 -20.89
C GLY A 77 -12.44 4.60 -20.03
N SER A 78 -12.64 3.66 -19.10
CA SER A 78 -11.61 2.98 -18.31
C SER A 78 -12.20 1.88 -17.42
N GLU A 79 -11.33 1.06 -16.82
CA GLU A 79 -11.70 0.04 -15.83
C GLU A 79 -12.53 0.67 -14.70
N TRP A 80 -13.54 -0.04 -14.23
CA TRP A 80 -14.43 0.44 -13.17
C TRP A 80 -14.91 -0.69 -12.25
N MET A 81 -15.29 -0.31 -11.05
CA MET A 81 -15.91 -1.20 -10.07
C MET A 81 -17.07 -0.51 -9.35
N ILE A 82 -18.07 -1.31 -9.00
CA ILE A 82 -19.20 -0.93 -8.15
C ILE A 82 -19.07 -1.74 -6.87
N MET A 83 -19.12 -1.04 -5.74
CA MET A 83 -19.02 -1.64 -4.42
C MET A 83 -20.11 -1.10 -3.48
N GLU A 84 -20.26 -1.81 -2.37
CA GLU A 84 -21.05 -1.37 -1.22
C GLU A 84 -20.67 0.05 -0.82
N TYR A 85 -21.67 0.90 -0.61
CA TYR A 85 -21.46 2.17 0.08
C TYR A 85 -21.44 1.90 1.59
N VAL A 86 -20.30 2.14 2.22
CA VAL A 86 -20.15 2.01 3.67
C VAL A 86 -20.52 3.34 4.33
N ASP A 87 -21.55 3.33 5.17
CA ASP A 87 -21.94 4.49 5.95
C ASP A 87 -21.03 4.65 7.19
N GLY A 88 -19.92 5.37 7.00
CA GLY A 88 -18.96 5.70 8.04
C GLY A 88 -18.38 7.10 7.88
N GLU A 89 -17.62 7.53 8.87
CA GLU A 89 -16.83 8.77 8.82
C GLU A 89 -15.36 8.45 8.57
N ASN A 90 -14.70 9.28 7.77
CA ASN A 90 -13.28 9.16 7.55
C ASN A 90 -12.52 9.53 8.83
N LEU A 91 -11.70 8.60 9.33
CA LEU A 91 -11.01 8.80 10.60
C LEU A 91 -10.08 10.02 10.58
N SER A 92 -9.42 10.30 9.45
CA SER A 92 -8.57 11.50 9.33
C SER A 92 -9.34 12.82 9.49
N THR A 93 -10.59 12.85 9.06
CA THR A 93 -11.46 14.03 9.15
C THR A 93 -11.90 14.29 10.59
N ILE A 94 -12.31 13.24 11.31
CA ILE A 94 -12.87 13.38 12.66
C ILE A 94 -11.82 13.27 13.77
N TRP A 95 -10.58 12.92 13.45
CA TRP A 95 -9.51 12.67 14.43
C TRP A 95 -9.38 13.79 15.48
N ARG A 96 -9.42 15.05 15.05
CA ARG A 96 -9.27 16.21 15.95
C ARG A 96 -10.45 16.37 16.92
N SER A 97 -11.64 15.89 16.55
CA SER A 97 -12.81 15.89 17.43
C SER A 97 -12.85 14.72 18.41
N LEU A 98 -12.02 13.69 18.22
CA LEU A 98 -11.95 12.57 19.15
C LEU A 98 -11.30 13.00 20.46
N ASP A 99 -11.85 12.53 21.57
CA ASP A 99 -11.20 12.65 22.87
C ASP A 99 -10.02 11.67 23.01
N VAL A 100 -9.23 11.83 24.06
CA VAL A 100 -8.03 11.03 24.32
C VAL A 100 -8.35 9.52 24.40
N LYS A 101 -9.43 9.14 25.09
CA LYS A 101 -9.81 7.73 25.25
C LYS A 101 -10.27 7.15 23.92
N GLN A 102 -11.02 7.89 23.14
CA GLN A 102 -11.46 7.48 21.80
C GLN A 102 -10.25 7.27 20.87
N ARG A 103 -9.26 8.18 20.88
CA ARG A 103 -8.02 8.01 20.10
C ARG A 103 -7.27 6.74 20.49
N GLU A 104 -7.17 6.44 21.78
CA GLU A 104 -6.56 5.20 22.26
C GLU A 104 -7.30 3.96 21.77
N GLN A 105 -8.64 3.95 21.87
CA GLN A 105 -9.44 2.80 21.40
C GLN A 105 -9.35 2.62 19.89
N VAL A 106 -9.36 3.70 19.11
CA VAL A 106 -9.15 3.64 17.66
C VAL A 106 -7.77 3.10 17.33
N CYS A 107 -6.73 3.53 18.05
CA CYS A 107 -5.39 3.01 17.89
C CYS A 107 -5.35 1.49 18.15
N LEU A 108 -6.00 0.99 19.21
CA LEU A 108 -6.10 -0.46 19.44
C LEU A 108 -6.83 -1.18 18.31
N ALA A 109 -7.93 -0.62 17.79
CA ALA A 109 -8.65 -1.19 16.66
C ALA A 109 -7.80 -1.22 15.38
N MET A 110 -7.01 -0.18 15.11
CA MET A 110 -6.06 -0.15 14.00
C MET A 110 -4.95 -1.19 14.16
N ALA A 111 -4.44 -1.39 15.38
CA ALA A 111 -3.50 -2.47 15.67
C ALA A 111 -4.12 -3.85 15.38
N ASP A 112 -5.37 -4.07 15.78
CA ASP A 112 -6.06 -5.35 15.54
C ASP A 112 -6.34 -5.62 14.05
N VAL A 113 -6.52 -4.57 13.24
CA VAL A 113 -6.53 -4.69 11.76
C VAL A 113 -5.14 -5.03 11.25
N TRP A 114 -4.09 -4.32 11.70
CA TRP A 114 -2.73 -4.56 11.26
C TRP A 114 -2.23 -5.97 11.60
N VAL A 115 -2.56 -6.48 12.80
CA VAL A 115 -2.32 -7.87 13.21
C VAL A 115 -2.89 -8.85 12.19
N GLN A 116 -4.13 -8.65 11.76
CA GLN A 116 -4.74 -9.52 10.75
C GLN A 116 -4.05 -9.41 9.39
N ILE A 117 -3.62 -8.22 8.98
CA ILE A 117 -2.86 -8.00 7.74
C ILE A 117 -1.55 -8.80 7.77
N ILE A 118 -0.75 -8.66 8.82
CA ILE A 118 0.58 -9.30 8.91
C ILE A 118 0.53 -10.77 9.29
N SER A 119 -0.64 -11.28 9.72
CA SER A 119 -0.85 -12.71 9.99
C SER A 119 -1.14 -13.52 8.73
N ILE A 120 -1.48 -12.86 7.61
CA ILE A 120 -1.62 -13.53 6.31
C ILE A 120 -0.23 -13.76 5.74
N THR A 121 0.09 -15.02 5.41
CA THR A 121 1.40 -15.40 4.88
C THR A 121 1.34 -15.89 3.44
N PHE A 122 2.44 -15.73 2.71
CA PHE A 122 2.58 -16.10 1.30
C PHE A 122 3.96 -16.70 1.01
N ASP A 123 4.03 -17.50 -0.07
CA ASP A 123 5.28 -18.15 -0.52
C ASP A 123 6.11 -17.29 -1.50
N SER A 124 5.55 -16.18 -1.97
CA SER A 124 6.24 -15.25 -2.88
C SER A 124 5.82 -13.80 -2.68
N ILE A 125 6.65 -12.88 -3.18
CA ILE A 125 6.46 -11.44 -3.16
C ILE A 125 5.79 -11.02 -4.47
N GLY A 126 4.65 -10.33 -4.40
CA GLY A 126 3.87 -9.94 -5.56
C GLY A 126 2.51 -9.40 -5.17
N SER A 127 1.59 -9.29 -6.12
CA SER A 127 0.21 -8.87 -5.84
C SER A 127 -0.76 -10.05 -5.90
N ILE A 128 -1.89 -9.96 -5.20
CA ILE A 128 -2.92 -11.01 -5.16
C ILE A 128 -3.78 -10.93 -6.41
N TYR A 129 -4.00 -12.08 -7.04
CA TYR A 129 -4.92 -12.24 -8.18
C TYR A 129 -5.87 -13.40 -7.91
N GLU A 130 -7.11 -13.26 -8.38
CA GLU A 130 -8.10 -14.33 -8.41
C GLU A 130 -8.06 -15.01 -9.80
N ARG A 131 -7.94 -16.34 -9.81
CA ARG A 131 -8.04 -17.18 -11.02
C ARG A 131 -9.46 -17.61 -11.28
N ASP A 132 -9.70 -18.09 -12.49
CA ASP A 132 -10.93 -18.82 -12.82
C ASP A 132 -11.12 -19.98 -11.82
N GLY A 133 -12.28 -20.02 -11.18
CA GLY A 133 -12.58 -20.97 -10.10
C GLY A 133 -12.41 -20.41 -8.68
N GLY A 134 -12.01 -19.15 -8.51
CA GLY A 134 -11.97 -18.46 -7.21
C GLY A 134 -10.72 -18.77 -6.36
N GLU A 135 -9.70 -19.39 -6.95
CA GLU A 135 -8.40 -19.58 -6.31
C GLU A 135 -7.62 -18.26 -6.29
N PHE A 136 -7.09 -17.89 -5.12
CA PHE A 136 -6.22 -16.72 -4.98
C PHE A 136 -4.75 -17.11 -5.11
N VAL A 137 -4.01 -16.38 -5.93
CA VAL A 137 -2.58 -16.61 -6.18
C VAL A 137 -1.78 -15.32 -6.16
N ILE A 138 -0.48 -15.44 -5.90
CA ILE A 138 0.47 -14.32 -6.03
C ILE A 138 1.01 -14.27 -7.46
N GLY A 139 0.91 -13.09 -8.07
CA GLY A 139 1.37 -12.81 -9.43
C GLY A 139 2.28 -11.57 -9.49
N PRO A 140 2.49 -11.01 -10.69
CA PRO A 140 3.30 -9.79 -10.87
C PRO A 140 2.82 -8.65 -9.97
N MET A 141 3.76 -7.96 -9.32
CA MET A 141 3.47 -6.83 -8.45
C MET A 141 2.86 -5.67 -9.24
N THR A 142 1.72 -5.17 -8.79
CA THR A 142 1.09 -3.98 -9.35
C THR A 142 1.70 -2.71 -8.77
N ARG A 143 1.52 -1.58 -9.46
CA ARG A 143 1.89 -0.25 -8.98
C ARG A 143 0.69 0.68 -9.10
N LEU A 144 0.65 1.70 -8.24
CA LEU A 144 -0.25 2.83 -8.38
C LEU A 144 -0.08 3.47 -9.76
N ALA A 145 -1.15 4.09 -10.27
CA ALA A 145 -1.07 4.82 -11.54
C ALA A 145 -0.01 5.94 -11.48
N SER A 146 0.70 6.18 -12.58
CA SER A 146 1.72 7.24 -12.62
C SER A 146 1.08 8.63 -12.64
N ASN A 147 1.53 9.52 -11.75
CA ASN A 147 1.19 10.93 -11.78
C ASN A 147 2.21 11.80 -12.52
N ARG A 148 3.20 11.19 -13.18
CA ARG A 148 4.29 11.89 -13.87
C ARG A 148 3.98 12.08 -15.35
N SER A 149 4.23 13.29 -15.85
CA SER A 149 4.08 13.63 -17.26
C SER A 149 5.14 12.98 -18.15
N THR A 150 6.25 12.55 -17.53
CA THR A 150 7.36 11.87 -18.22
C THR A 150 7.11 10.38 -18.43
N SER A 151 6.09 9.79 -17.83
CA SER A 151 5.85 8.34 -17.98
C SER A 151 5.24 8.04 -19.35
N ILE A 152 5.86 7.14 -20.11
CA ILE A 152 5.48 6.81 -21.50
C ILE A 152 4.93 5.39 -21.68
N ALA A 153 5.21 4.48 -20.74
CA ALA A 153 4.62 3.14 -20.76
C ALA A 153 4.56 2.51 -19.35
N SER A 154 3.64 1.57 -19.16
CA SER A 154 3.55 0.77 -17.95
C SER A 154 4.77 -0.16 -17.77
N PRO A 155 5.08 -0.59 -16.53
CA PRO A 155 6.17 -1.54 -16.30
C PRO A 155 5.94 -2.85 -17.06
N ARG A 156 7.04 -3.53 -17.41
CA ARG A 156 6.98 -4.82 -18.10
C ARG A 156 6.59 -5.93 -17.13
N LEU A 157 5.44 -6.58 -17.37
CA LEU A 157 4.86 -7.56 -16.45
C LEU A 157 5.84 -8.69 -16.08
N GLU A 158 6.63 -9.17 -17.04
CA GLU A 158 7.61 -10.24 -16.85
C GLU A 158 8.76 -9.86 -15.90
N LYS A 159 8.93 -8.56 -15.63
CA LYS A 159 9.92 -8.04 -14.68
C LYS A 159 9.32 -7.73 -13.31
N CYS A 160 8.01 -7.82 -13.16
CA CYS A 160 7.30 -7.47 -11.93
C CYS A 160 7.09 -8.63 -10.96
N GLY A 161 7.70 -9.80 -11.24
CA GLY A 161 7.56 -10.99 -10.41
C GLY A 161 6.43 -11.91 -10.89
N PRO A 162 5.90 -12.79 -10.02
CA PRO A 162 6.16 -12.85 -8.58
C PRO A 162 7.61 -13.23 -8.26
N PHE A 163 8.14 -12.74 -7.14
CA PHE A 163 9.50 -13.03 -6.71
C PHE A 163 9.50 -14.10 -5.62
N SER A 164 10.25 -15.18 -5.83
CA SER A 164 10.40 -16.25 -4.85
C SER A 164 11.35 -15.92 -3.69
N ASN A 165 12.11 -14.83 -3.79
CA ASN A 165 13.10 -14.45 -2.79
C ASN A 165 13.33 -12.94 -2.73
N VAL A 166 13.81 -12.48 -1.56
CA VAL A 166 14.10 -11.07 -1.26
C VAL A 166 15.11 -10.47 -2.24
N LYS A 167 16.19 -11.19 -2.58
CA LYS A 167 17.26 -10.67 -3.43
C LYS A 167 16.74 -10.30 -4.82
N GLY A 168 15.94 -11.18 -5.43
CA GLY A 168 15.31 -10.93 -6.73
C GLY A 168 14.41 -9.70 -6.73
N TRP A 169 13.56 -9.58 -5.69
CA TRP A 169 12.68 -8.42 -5.52
C TRP A 169 13.46 -7.11 -5.32
N LEU A 170 14.49 -7.10 -4.47
CA LEU A 170 15.32 -5.91 -4.24
C LEU A 170 16.09 -5.50 -5.50
N LEU A 171 16.61 -6.47 -6.27
CA LEU A 171 17.27 -6.19 -7.54
C LEU A 171 16.31 -5.57 -8.56
N ALA A 172 15.09 -6.10 -8.69
CA ALA A 172 14.08 -5.54 -9.59
C ALA A 172 13.69 -4.11 -9.17
N THR A 173 13.53 -3.88 -7.86
CA THR A 173 13.26 -2.56 -7.29
C THR A 173 14.41 -1.58 -7.59
N ALA A 174 15.66 -1.97 -7.32
CA ALA A 174 16.84 -1.13 -7.54
C ALA A 174 17.04 -0.81 -9.03
N ARG A 175 16.78 -1.77 -9.93
CA ARG A 175 16.86 -1.58 -11.39
C ARG A 175 15.72 -0.75 -11.96
N ARG A 176 14.75 -0.34 -11.13
CA ARG A 176 13.52 0.35 -11.57
C ARG A 176 12.67 -0.49 -12.51
N GLU A 177 12.81 -1.82 -12.48
CA GLU A 177 12.05 -2.74 -13.34
C GLU A 177 10.54 -2.71 -13.02
N LEU A 178 10.20 -2.31 -11.80
CA LEU A 178 8.83 -2.16 -11.32
C LEU A 178 8.23 -0.78 -11.62
N ASP A 179 9.00 0.16 -12.16
CA ASP A 179 8.54 1.52 -12.42
C ASP A 179 8.00 1.69 -13.83
N TYR A 180 7.20 2.74 -14.03
CA TYR A 180 6.79 3.17 -15.36
C TYR A 180 8.02 3.57 -16.17
N VAL A 181 7.98 3.24 -17.46
CA VAL A 181 9.01 3.67 -18.40
C VAL A 181 8.91 5.18 -18.55
N GLU A 182 10.01 5.88 -18.32
CA GLU A 182 10.09 7.34 -18.43
C GLU A 182 10.57 7.73 -19.84
N ALA A 183 10.18 8.92 -20.30
CA ALA A 183 10.65 9.53 -21.53
C ALA A 183 12.18 9.69 -21.51
N PRO A 184 12.84 9.66 -22.67
CA PRO A 184 14.29 9.86 -22.74
C PRO A 184 14.70 11.19 -22.09
N GLU A 185 15.67 11.12 -21.18
CA GLU A 185 16.30 12.30 -20.57
C GLU A 185 17.62 12.64 -21.29
N ASP A 186 18.23 13.76 -20.93
CA ASP A 186 19.56 14.09 -21.44
C ASP A 186 20.59 13.01 -21.01
N THR A 187 21.65 12.87 -21.81
CA THR A 187 22.62 11.77 -21.64
C THR A 187 23.40 11.87 -20.32
N ASP A 188 23.68 13.08 -19.83
CA ASP A 188 24.43 13.27 -18.57
C ASP A 188 23.57 12.83 -17.37
N THR A 189 22.34 13.32 -17.28
CA THR A 189 21.39 12.94 -16.23
C THR A 189 21.14 11.42 -16.24
N SER A 190 20.93 10.84 -17.42
CA SER A 190 20.71 9.41 -17.58
C SER A 190 21.91 8.59 -17.10
N SER A 191 23.13 8.98 -17.48
CA SER A 191 24.37 8.30 -17.10
C SER A 191 24.62 8.38 -15.59
N ARG A 192 24.38 9.55 -14.99
CA ARG A 192 24.51 9.75 -13.53
C ARG A 192 23.54 8.87 -12.75
N ARG A 193 22.27 8.82 -13.17
CA ARG A 193 21.27 7.95 -12.54
C ARG A 193 21.62 6.47 -12.70
N GLN A 194 22.09 6.07 -13.87
CA GLN A 194 22.53 4.70 -14.11
C GLN A 194 23.70 4.32 -13.19
N HIS A 195 24.67 5.23 -13.01
CA HIS A 195 25.78 5.01 -12.08
C HIS A 195 25.30 4.78 -10.63
N PHE A 196 24.30 5.55 -10.16
CA PHE A 196 23.70 5.34 -8.84
C PHE A 196 22.98 3.99 -8.74
N ILE A 197 22.21 3.62 -9.77
CA ILE A 197 21.52 2.33 -9.86
C ILE A 197 22.53 1.18 -9.77
N ASP A 198 23.60 1.23 -10.56
CA ASP A 198 24.64 0.19 -10.60
C ASP A 198 25.34 0.05 -9.25
N GLY A 199 25.59 1.17 -8.56
CA GLY A 199 26.15 1.17 -7.21
C GLY A 199 25.25 0.45 -6.20
N VAL A 200 23.93 0.66 -6.25
CA VAL A 200 22.97 -0.03 -5.39
C VAL A 200 22.83 -1.50 -5.77
N VAL A 201 22.74 -1.82 -7.06
CA VAL A 201 22.68 -3.20 -7.57
C VAL A 201 23.90 -4.00 -7.12
N SER A 202 25.10 -3.43 -7.23
CA SER A 202 26.33 -4.07 -6.77
C SER A 202 26.28 -4.36 -5.26
N LYS A 203 25.80 -3.41 -4.45
CA LYS A 203 25.62 -3.64 -2.99
C LYS A 203 24.66 -4.79 -2.71
N ILE A 204 23.51 -4.85 -3.40
CA ILE A 204 22.52 -5.94 -3.23
C ILE A 204 23.10 -7.29 -3.67
N GLN A 205 23.91 -7.32 -4.73
CA GLN A 205 24.52 -8.57 -5.22
C GLN A 205 25.48 -9.19 -4.20
N HIS A 206 26.26 -8.35 -3.52
CA HIS A 206 27.26 -8.76 -2.53
C HIS A 206 26.73 -8.77 -1.09
N PHE A 207 25.47 -8.36 -0.87
CA PHE A 207 24.86 -8.39 0.45
C PHE A 207 24.67 -9.83 0.92
N SER A 208 25.10 -10.13 2.14
CA SER A 208 24.79 -11.39 2.81
C SER A 208 23.38 -11.29 3.37
N PHE A 209 22.43 -11.91 2.68
CA PHE A 209 21.04 -11.95 3.15
C PHE A 209 20.97 -12.86 4.36
N PRO A 210 20.60 -12.35 5.56
CA PRO A 210 20.18 -13.26 6.60
C PRO A 210 19.00 -14.07 6.06
N CYS A 211 18.85 -15.30 6.54
CA CYS A 211 17.65 -16.09 6.32
C CYS A 211 16.77 -15.92 7.56
N PRO A 212 16.10 -14.75 7.75
CA PRO A 212 15.20 -14.62 8.86
C PRO A 212 14.08 -15.64 8.63
N ASP A 213 13.77 -16.44 9.64
CA ASP A 213 12.59 -17.29 9.67
C ASP A 213 11.34 -16.40 9.84
N LEU A 214 11.10 -15.53 8.85
CA LEU A 214 9.98 -14.59 8.80
C LEU A 214 9.25 -14.75 7.47
N PRO A 215 7.90 -14.80 7.49
CA PRO A 215 7.12 -15.00 6.28
C PRO A 215 7.09 -13.75 5.40
N PHE A 216 6.66 -13.94 4.15
CA PHE A 216 6.10 -12.84 3.37
C PHE A 216 4.66 -12.61 3.82
N VAL A 217 4.31 -11.36 4.08
CA VAL A 217 3.02 -10.96 4.62
C VAL A 217 2.35 -9.94 3.72
N LEU A 218 1.03 -9.74 3.89
CA LEU A 218 0.32 -8.69 3.17
C LEU A 218 0.78 -7.30 3.62
N GLU A 219 0.94 -6.39 2.68
CA GLU A 219 1.16 -4.97 2.91
C GLU A 219 0.01 -4.17 2.31
N HIS A 220 -0.64 -3.38 3.17
CA HIS A 220 -1.45 -2.25 2.74
C HIS A 220 -0.51 -1.04 2.60
N ILE A 221 -0.14 -0.72 1.36
CA ILE A 221 0.93 0.26 1.06
C ILE A 221 0.67 1.66 1.63
N ASP A 222 -0.60 1.97 1.95
CA ASP A 222 -1.00 3.22 2.58
C ASP A 222 -1.92 3.04 3.79
N PHE A 223 -1.49 2.23 4.77
CA PHE A 223 -2.27 2.02 5.99
C PHE A 223 -2.21 3.24 6.92
N ALA A 224 -3.14 4.18 6.72
CA ALA A 224 -3.20 5.46 7.44
C ALA A 224 -4.65 5.87 7.75
N PRO A 225 -4.91 6.80 8.69
CA PRO A 225 -6.27 7.21 9.08
C PRO A 225 -7.17 7.69 7.93
N ARG A 226 -6.61 8.18 6.82
CA ARG A 226 -7.39 8.57 5.64
C ARG A 226 -8.05 7.40 4.91
N ASN A 227 -7.55 6.19 5.13
CA ASN A 227 -8.02 4.94 4.52
C ASN A 227 -8.82 4.08 5.51
N ILE A 228 -9.26 4.68 6.62
CA ILE A 228 -10.06 4.04 7.66
C ILE A 228 -11.40 4.78 7.80
N LEU A 229 -12.50 4.04 7.68
CA LEU A 229 -13.83 4.52 8.01
C LEU A 229 -14.25 3.97 9.38
N VAL A 230 -14.78 4.84 10.23
CA VAL A 230 -15.31 4.50 11.56
C VAL A 230 -16.81 4.76 11.66
N SER A 231 -17.48 4.14 12.63
CA SER A 231 -18.92 4.31 12.82
C SER A 231 -19.25 5.75 13.25
N ARG A 232 -20.30 6.32 12.63
CA ARG A 232 -20.86 7.64 12.99
C ARG A 232 -21.37 7.72 14.43
N THR A 233 -21.82 6.59 14.99
CA THR A 233 -22.38 6.52 16.35
C THR A 233 -21.35 6.13 17.41
N ASP A 234 -20.29 5.44 16.98
CA ASP A 234 -19.21 4.98 17.86
C ASP A 234 -17.88 5.04 17.09
N PRO A 235 -17.16 6.17 17.15
CA PRO A 235 -15.97 6.38 16.34
C PRO A 235 -14.80 5.45 16.72
N THR A 236 -14.94 4.64 17.78
CA THR A 236 -13.95 3.63 18.17
C THR A 236 -14.05 2.34 17.35
N LYS A 237 -15.14 2.16 16.60
CA LYS A 237 -15.37 0.98 15.75
C LYS A 237 -15.01 1.27 14.30
N ILE A 238 -14.02 0.55 13.79
CA ILE A 238 -13.68 0.55 12.35
C ILE A 238 -14.78 -0.22 11.60
N VAL A 239 -15.38 0.43 10.61
CA VAL A 239 -16.45 -0.14 9.76
C VAL A 239 -15.98 -0.43 8.34
N ALA A 240 -14.86 0.16 7.90
CA ALA A 240 -14.16 -0.27 6.68
C ALA A 240 -12.70 0.17 6.65
N VAL A 241 -11.87 -0.66 6.04
CA VAL A 241 -10.52 -0.34 5.54
C VAL A 241 -10.61 -0.29 4.02
N ILE A 242 -10.23 0.84 3.45
CA ILE A 242 -10.41 1.14 2.02
C ILE A 242 -9.05 1.41 1.35
N ASP A 243 -9.06 1.54 0.02
CA ASP A 243 -7.88 1.88 -0.79
C ASP A 243 -6.77 0.80 -0.77
N TRP A 244 -7.15 -0.40 -1.23
CA TRP A 244 -6.25 -1.56 -1.35
C TRP A 244 -5.47 -1.58 -2.67
N GLU A 245 -5.47 -0.46 -3.41
CA GLU A 245 -4.70 -0.29 -4.65
C GLU A 245 -3.20 -0.51 -4.37
N GLY A 246 -2.53 -1.29 -5.21
CA GLY A 246 -1.09 -1.56 -5.08
C GLY A 246 -0.70 -2.42 -3.88
N SER A 247 -1.67 -2.99 -3.14
CA SER A 247 -1.43 -3.99 -2.11
C SER A 247 -0.66 -5.19 -2.65
N ARG A 248 0.17 -5.78 -1.78
CA ARG A 248 1.17 -6.77 -2.19
C ARG A 248 1.67 -7.58 -1.01
N SER A 249 2.15 -8.78 -1.28
CA SER A 249 2.97 -9.53 -0.34
C SER A 249 4.41 -9.03 -0.37
N VAL A 250 5.02 -8.85 0.79
CA VAL A 250 6.42 -8.44 0.98
C VAL A 250 6.99 -9.13 2.22
N PRO A 251 8.32 -9.20 2.41
CA PRO A 251 8.88 -9.66 3.68
C PRO A 251 8.32 -8.88 4.87
N MET A 252 8.04 -9.55 5.98
CA MET A 252 7.44 -8.90 7.16
C MET A 252 8.23 -7.67 7.64
N TRP A 253 9.56 -7.69 7.56
CA TRP A 253 10.41 -6.54 7.92
C TRP A 253 10.30 -5.36 6.94
N ALA A 254 9.76 -5.58 5.75
CA ALA A 254 9.50 -4.55 4.74
C ALA A 254 8.08 -3.99 4.83
N ALA A 255 7.10 -4.78 5.32
CA ALA A 255 5.74 -4.32 5.54
C ALA A 255 5.72 -3.27 6.66
N ASN A 256 5.46 -2.02 6.31
CA ASN A 256 5.51 -0.93 7.28
C ASN A 256 4.13 -0.27 7.45
N PRO A 257 3.52 -0.33 8.64
CA PRO A 257 2.31 0.43 8.88
C PRO A 257 2.67 1.92 8.99
N ASN A 258 2.02 2.76 8.20
CA ASN A 258 2.19 4.19 8.30
C ASN A 258 1.28 4.76 9.41
N PHE A 259 1.62 4.45 10.67
CA PHE A 259 0.94 4.98 11.86
C PHE A 259 1.21 6.48 12.03
N THR A 260 0.61 7.26 11.14
CA THR A 260 0.64 8.72 11.16
C THR A 260 -0.67 9.23 11.71
N PHE A 261 -0.56 10.33 12.44
CA PHE A 261 -1.69 11.12 12.89
C PHE A 261 -1.73 12.41 12.07
N PRO A 262 -2.91 13.02 11.85
CA PRO A 262 -3.02 14.30 11.19
C PRO A 262 -2.03 15.33 11.79
N PRO A 263 -1.35 16.15 10.97
CA PRO A 263 -0.39 17.14 11.48
C PRO A 263 -1.00 18.04 12.55
N GLU A 264 -0.21 18.40 13.56
CA GLU A 264 -0.63 19.32 14.65
C GLU A 264 -1.90 18.86 15.41
N SER A 265 -2.25 17.57 15.36
CA SER A 265 -3.47 17.05 16.02
C SER A 265 -3.22 16.44 17.40
N VAL A 266 -1.97 16.10 17.71
CA VAL A 266 -1.54 15.48 18.97
C VAL A 266 -0.20 16.08 19.38
N THR A 267 0.08 16.16 20.69
CA THR A 267 1.42 16.54 21.17
C THR A 267 2.41 15.40 20.92
N GLU A 268 3.71 15.66 21.04
CA GLU A 268 4.73 14.61 20.87
C GLU A 268 4.63 13.54 21.98
N GLU A 269 4.24 13.92 23.19
CA GLU A 269 3.99 12.98 24.29
C GLU A 269 2.78 12.07 24.00
N GLU A 270 1.69 12.65 23.49
CA GLU A 270 0.51 11.88 23.09
C GLU A 270 0.83 10.97 21.90
N ARG A 271 1.54 11.48 20.88
CA ARG A 271 2.02 10.69 19.75
C ARG A 271 2.82 9.48 20.22
N LYS A 272 3.80 9.68 21.10
CA LYS A 272 4.62 8.58 21.65
C LYS A 272 3.75 7.56 22.37
N ARG A 273 2.83 8.01 23.23
CA ARG A 273 1.90 7.14 23.96
C ARG A 273 1.04 6.29 23.01
N LEU A 274 0.43 6.89 21.99
CA LEU A 274 -0.40 6.18 21.02
C LEU A 274 0.40 5.17 20.20
N LEU A 275 1.61 5.53 19.76
CA LEU A 275 2.50 4.61 19.04
C LEU A 275 2.95 3.45 19.92
N THR A 276 3.27 3.68 21.20
CA THR A 276 3.59 2.62 22.16
C THR A 276 2.39 1.69 22.34
N LEU A 277 1.18 2.23 22.49
CA LEU A 277 -0.05 1.44 22.62
C LEU A 277 -0.27 0.52 21.40
N LEU A 278 -0.20 1.09 20.19
CA LEU A 278 -0.29 0.37 18.91
C LEU A 278 0.75 -0.75 18.85
N THR A 279 2.01 -0.39 19.06
CA THR A 279 3.15 -1.30 18.89
C THR A 279 3.06 -2.46 19.87
N ASN A 280 2.79 -2.19 21.15
CA ASN A 280 2.63 -3.22 22.17
C ASN A 280 1.45 -4.15 21.86
N ARG A 281 0.34 -3.60 21.35
CA ARG A 281 -0.83 -4.39 20.96
C ARG A 281 -0.51 -5.34 19.81
N VAL A 282 0.24 -4.90 18.80
CA VAL A 282 0.66 -5.76 17.68
C VAL A 282 1.65 -6.81 18.16
N ILE A 283 2.72 -6.42 18.86
CA ILE A 283 3.75 -7.36 19.37
C ILE A 283 3.13 -8.43 20.28
N SER A 284 2.14 -8.06 21.11
CA SER A 284 1.47 -9.04 21.99
C SER A 284 0.72 -10.14 21.24
N GLN A 285 0.33 -9.89 19.98
CA GLN A 285 -0.42 -10.84 19.13
C GLN A 285 0.45 -11.48 18.05
N VAL A 286 1.47 -10.77 17.56
CA VAL A 286 2.43 -11.24 16.55
C VAL A 286 3.85 -10.90 17.03
N PRO A 287 4.43 -11.69 17.96
CA PRO A 287 5.74 -11.41 18.54
C PRO A 287 6.88 -11.34 17.51
N GLU A 288 6.78 -12.09 16.42
CA GLU A 288 7.74 -12.09 15.32
C GLU A 288 7.89 -10.70 14.66
N TRP A 289 6.86 -9.86 14.76
CA TRP A 289 6.88 -8.50 14.25
C TRP A 289 7.89 -7.61 15.00
N GLU A 290 8.14 -7.87 16.29
CA GLU A 290 9.18 -7.17 17.08
C GLU A 290 10.56 -7.37 16.44
N ARG A 291 10.89 -8.61 16.07
CA ARG A 291 12.13 -8.92 15.34
C ARG A 291 12.12 -8.28 13.94
N ALA A 292 10.97 -8.28 13.27
CA ALA A 292 10.80 -7.69 11.95
C ALA A 292 11.14 -6.19 11.91
N ILE A 293 10.79 -5.43 12.96
CA ILE A 293 11.06 -3.99 13.08
C ILE A 293 12.32 -3.67 13.91
N GLY A 294 12.92 -4.67 14.56
CA GLY A 294 14.09 -4.53 15.44
C GLY A 294 15.42 -4.32 14.72
N GLN A 295 16.49 -4.11 15.51
CA GLN A 295 17.83 -3.76 15.01
C GLN A 295 18.46 -4.82 14.10
N GLU A 296 18.21 -6.10 14.36
CA GLU A 296 18.76 -7.23 13.58
C GLU A 296 18.49 -7.08 12.07
N LEU A 297 17.28 -6.69 11.70
CA LEU A 297 16.85 -6.56 10.30
C LEU A 297 16.90 -5.12 9.78
N GLN A 298 17.46 -4.19 10.57
CA GLN A 298 17.69 -2.81 10.15
C GLN A 298 18.55 -2.70 8.89
N PRO A 299 19.64 -3.50 8.70
CA PRO A 299 20.41 -3.47 7.45
C PRO A 299 19.58 -3.82 6.21
N LEU A 300 18.61 -4.74 6.32
CA LEU A 300 17.71 -5.09 5.21
C LEU A 300 16.74 -3.95 4.88
N ARG A 301 16.19 -3.29 5.89
CA ARG A 301 15.35 -2.09 5.69
C ARG A 301 16.15 -0.95 5.04
N ILE A 302 17.40 -0.76 5.46
CA ILE A 302 18.36 0.16 4.81
C ILE A 302 18.57 -0.19 3.34
N LEU A 303 18.80 -1.46 3.04
CA LEU A 303 19.02 -1.90 1.68
C LEU A 303 17.76 -1.72 0.81
N HIS A 304 16.57 -1.99 1.36
CA HIS A 304 15.28 -1.81 0.68
C HIS A 304 15.00 -0.35 0.33
N ASP A 305 15.26 0.58 1.23
CA ASP A 305 15.14 2.01 0.97
C ASP A 305 16.11 2.48 -0.13
N ARG A 306 17.36 2.02 -0.05
CA ARG A 306 18.35 2.33 -1.10
C ARG A 306 17.97 1.75 -2.45
N ALA A 307 17.33 0.58 -2.50
CA ALA A 307 16.73 0.05 -3.73
C ALA A 307 15.57 0.94 -4.22
N THR A 308 14.69 1.36 -3.31
CA THR A 308 13.52 2.21 -3.59
C THR A 308 13.90 3.60 -4.12
N TYR A 309 15.07 4.11 -3.75
CA TYR A 309 15.60 5.40 -4.21
C TYR A 309 16.90 5.28 -5.02
N SER A 310 17.11 4.14 -5.69
CA SER A 310 18.35 3.82 -6.40
C SER A 310 18.81 4.82 -7.46
N LYS A 311 17.89 5.64 -8.01
CA LYS A 311 18.20 6.69 -8.98
C LYS A 311 18.60 8.03 -8.36
N VAL A 312 18.47 8.17 -7.05
CA VAL A 312 18.71 9.42 -6.32
C VAL A 312 20.13 9.41 -5.77
N ASP A 313 20.78 10.57 -5.80
CA ASP A 313 22.10 10.74 -5.20
C ASP A 313 22.04 10.34 -3.71
N PRO A 314 22.87 9.38 -3.27
CA PRO A 314 22.82 8.88 -1.91
C PRO A 314 23.14 9.95 -0.84
N SER A 315 23.82 11.04 -1.20
CA SER A 315 24.21 12.14 -0.30
C SER A 315 23.07 13.08 0.06
N VAL A 316 22.02 13.15 -0.77
CA VAL A 316 20.86 14.03 -0.53
C VAL A 316 19.66 13.27 0.02
N LEU A 317 19.73 11.93 0.08
CA LEU A 317 18.67 11.13 0.66
C LEU A 317 18.64 11.36 2.18
N PRO A 318 17.49 11.75 2.75
CA PRO A 318 17.36 11.89 4.18
C PRO A 318 17.67 10.55 4.88
N ALA A 319 18.09 10.63 6.15
CA ALA A 319 18.15 9.44 6.98
C ALA A 319 16.79 8.75 6.94
N ALA A 320 16.79 7.48 6.55
CA ALA A 320 15.54 6.84 6.17
C ALA A 320 14.57 6.78 7.36
N PRO A 321 13.26 6.98 7.14
CA PRO A 321 12.29 7.20 8.22
C PRO A 321 12.27 6.09 9.29
N TYR A 322 12.57 4.84 8.93
CA TYR A 322 12.60 3.70 9.84
C TYR A 322 13.79 3.68 10.80
N LEU A 323 14.78 4.57 10.63
CA LEU A 323 15.79 4.83 11.68
C LEU A 323 15.15 5.50 12.90
N ALA A 324 14.04 6.23 12.73
CA ALA A 324 13.33 6.88 13.82
C ALA A 324 12.52 5.90 14.69
N MET A 325 11.98 4.82 14.12
CA MET A 325 11.31 3.78 14.90
C MET A 325 12.29 3.04 15.82
N SER A 326 13.51 2.76 15.37
CA SER A 326 14.51 2.08 16.20
C SER A 326 15.09 2.93 17.34
N ALA A 327 14.84 4.24 17.36
CA ALA A 327 15.50 5.16 18.29
C ALA A 327 14.71 5.41 19.58
N SER A 328 13.48 4.90 19.74
CA SER A 328 12.63 5.27 20.89
C SER A 328 11.53 4.25 21.22
N TYR A 329 11.89 2.97 21.29
CA TYR A 329 11.06 1.97 22.00
C TYR A 329 11.59 1.76 23.40
#